data_AF-A0A2E5DE67-F1
#
_entry.id   AF-A0A2E5DE67-F1
#
_cell.length_a   1.000
_cell.length_b   1.000
_cell.length_c   1.000
_cell.angle_alpha   90.00
_cell.angle_beta   90.00
_cell.angle_gamma   90.00
#
_symmetry.space_group_name_H-M   'P 1'
#
loop_
_entity.id
_entity.type
_entity.pdbx_description
1 polymer ?
#
loop_
_entity_poly.entity_id
_entity_poly.type
_entity_poly.pdbx_seq_one_letter_code
_entity_poly.pdbx_strand_id
1 'polypeptide(L)' 'MTSRQNAAKLLKNWRRKLMAVKTVTIKLIKSPTGRLKKHKACVAGLGLRRIGDEVKIEDTASVRGMIDKIDYLIKVGGGN' A
#
# COMPACT_ATOMS: atom_id res chain seq x y z
N MET A 1 8.83 -12.57 41.66
CA MET A 1 9.75 -12.70 40.50
C MET A 1 8.99 -12.81 39.16
N THR A 2 8.01 -11.95 38.85
CA THR A 2 7.28 -12.04 37.55
C THR A 2 6.77 -10.68 37.03
N SER A 3 7.44 -9.56 37.32
CA SER A 3 7.02 -8.25 36.77
C SER A 3 8.12 -7.48 36.01
N ARG A 4 9.32 -8.04 35.86
CA ARG A 4 10.41 -7.45 35.04
C ARG A 4 10.47 -7.96 33.60
N GLN A 5 9.81 -9.07 33.29
CA GLN A 5 9.85 -9.68 31.94
C GLN A 5 8.89 -9.03 30.94
N ASN A 6 7.89 -8.26 31.40
CA ASN A 6 6.83 -7.75 30.52
C ASN A 6 7.26 -6.53 29.68
N ALA A 7 8.08 -5.63 30.24
CA ALA A 7 8.54 -4.43 29.53
C ALA A 7 9.44 -4.75 28.32
N ALA A 8 10.31 -5.76 28.45
CA ALA A 8 11.18 -6.22 27.36
C ALA A 8 10.39 -6.90 26.22
N LYS A 9 9.25 -7.54 26.53
CA LYS A 9 8.32 -8.08 25.51
C LYS A 9 7.58 -6.97 24.77
N LEU A 10 7.14 -5.93 25.48
CA LEU A 10 6.42 -4.79 24.89
C LEU A 10 7.28 -3.98 23.91
N LEU A 11 8.52 -3.65 24.30
CA LEU A 11 9.46 -2.95 23.41
C LEU A 11 9.84 -3.79 22.17
N LYS A 12 9.92 -5.12 22.32
CA LYS A 12 10.24 -6.05 21.23
C LYS A 12 9.09 -6.19 20.23
N ASN A 13 7.84 -6.15 20.69
CA ASN A 13 6.65 -6.13 19.84
C ASN A 13 6.47 -4.80 19.10
N TRP A 14 6.77 -3.67 19.75
CA TRP A 14 6.71 -2.36 19.13
C TRP A 14 7.74 -2.20 18.00
N ARG A 15 8.96 -2.67 18.26
CA ARG A 15 10.06 -2.62 17.28
C ARG A 15 9.82 -3.55 16.09
N ARG A 16 9.15 -4.69 16.25
CA ARG A 16 8.72 -5.55 15.12
C ARG A 16 7.65 -4.90 14.25
N LYS A 17 6.70 -4.17 14.85
CA LYS A 17 5.63 -3.49 14.11
C LYS A 17 6.15 -2.35 13.24
N LEU A 18 7.26 -1.73 13.64
CA LEU A 18 7.89 -0.60 12.93
C LEU A 18 8.79 -1.02 11.76
N MET A 19 9.27 -2.27 11.74
CA MET A 19 10.29 -2.73 10.77
C MET A 19 9.74 -3.66 9.68
N ALA A 20 8.44 -4.00 9.72
CA ALA A 20 7.82 -4.77 8.65
C ALA A 20 7.54 -3.85 7.46
N VAL A 21 8.38 -3.92 6.43
CA VAL A 21 8.13 -3.30 5.12
C VAL A 21 6.94 -4.02 4.50
N LYS A 22 5.74 -3.50 4.78
CA LYS A 22 4.52 -3.99 4.15
C LYS A 22 4.58 -3.61 2.68
N THR A 23 4.36 -4.58 1.82
CA THR A 23 4.29 -4.35 0.39
C THR A 23 2.85 -4.53 -0.06
N VAL A 24 2.40 -3.63 -0.93
CA VAL A 24 1.07 -3.68 -1.53
C VAL A 24 1.23 -4.03 -2.99
N THR A 25 0.47 -5.02 -3.44
CA THR A 25 0.37 -5.33 -4.87
C THR A 25 -0.86 -4.61 -5.41
N ILE A 26 -0.66 -3.77 -6.41
CA ILE A 26 -1.74 -2.99 -7.02
C ILE A 26 -1.92 -3.49 -8.44
N LYS A 27 -3.15 -3.86 -8.80
CA LYS A 27 -3.53 -4.26 -10.16
C LYS A 27 -4.49 -3.26 -10.76
N LEU A 28 -4.28 -2.84 -12.00
CA LEU A 28 -5.26 -2.02 -12.72
C LEU A 28 -6.37 -2.90 -13.32
N ILE A 29 -7.62 -2.74 -12.89
CA ILE A 29 -8.77 -3.52 -13.41
C ILE A 29 -9.51 -2.76 -14.50
N LYS A 30 -9.61 -1.43 -14.36
CA LYS A 30 -10.40 -0.57 -15.25
C LYS A 30 -9.53 0.47 -15.95
N SER A 31 -9.92 0.83 -17.16
CA SER A 31 -9.22 1.89 -17.91
C SER A 31 -9.35 3.26 -17.21
N PRO A 32 -8.25 4.04 -17.12
CA PRO A 32 -8.28 5.41 -16.62
C PRO A 32 -8.78 6.42 -17.67
N THR A 33 -9.04 5.99 -18.92
CA THR A 33 -9.55 6.86 -19.99
C THR A 33 -10.93 7.43 -19.62
N GLY A 34 -11.18 8.68 -20.00
CA GLY A 34 -12.42 9.40 -19.63
C GLY A 34 -12.53 9.88 -18.18
N ARG A 35 -11.51 9.66 -17.33
CA ARG A 35 -11.50 10.12 -15.92
C ARG A 35 -10.80 11.47 -15.73
N LEU A 36 -10.96 12.05 -14.54
CA LEU A 36 -10.28 13.29 -14.17
C LEU A 36 -8.76 13.16 -14.39
N LYS A 37 -8.15 14.25 -14.86
CA LYS A 37 -6.69 14.33 -15.08
C LYS A 37 -5.89 13.95 -13.84
N LYS A 38 -6.38 14.29 -12.64
CA LYS A 38 -5.75 13.94 -11.34
C LYS A 38 -5.64 12.43 -11.13
N HIS A 39 -6.71 11.67 -11.38
CA HIS A 39 -6.69 10.21 -11.22
C HIS A 39 -5.78 9.55 -12.26
N LYS A 40 -5.77 10.05 -13.50
CA LYS A 40 -4.85 9.58 -14.55
C LYS A 40 -3.38 9.79 -14.13
N ALA A 41 -3.07 10.94 -13.53
CA ALA A 41 -1.73 11.22 -13.02
C ALA A 41 -1.34 10.30 -11.86
N CYS A 42 -2.27 9.97 -10.95
CA CYS A 42 -2.02 9.00 -9.88
C CYS A 42 -1.72 7.60 -10.43
N VAL A 43 -2.52 7.12 -11.40
CA VAL A 43 -2.30 5.81 -12.04
C VAL A 43 -0.95 5.76 -12.75
N ALA A 44 -0.61 6.80 -13.51
CA ALA A 44 0.69 6.91 -14.18
C ALA A 44 1.86 7.04 -13.19
N GLY A 45 1.66 7.77 -12.09
CA GLY A 45 2.67 7.95 -11.02
C GLY A 45 2.95 6.68 -10.23
N LEU A 46 1.98 5.76 -10.15
CA LEU A 46 2.16 4.41 -9.60
C LEU A 46 2.78 3.42 -10.60
N GLY A 47 3.05 3.84 -11.84
CA GLY A 47 3.66 3.00 -12.88
C GLY A 47 2.69 2.07 -13.61
N LEU A 48 1.37 2.21 -13.41
CA LEU A 48 0.36 1.41 -14.09
C LEU A 48 0.10 1.96 -15.50
N ARG A 49 0.33 1.15 -16.54
CA ARG A 49 0.17 1.58 -17.95
C ARG A 49 -1.02 0.92 -18.66
N ARG A 50 -1.20 -0.39 -18.50
CA ARG A 50 -2.21 -1.20 -19.18
C ARG A 50 -3.14 -1.88 -18.16
N ILE A 51 -4.34 -2.22 -18.62
CA ILE A 51 -5.26 -3.03 -17.82
C ILE A 51 -4.63 -4.40 -17.58
N GLY A 52 -4.65 -4.86 -16.34
CA GLY A 52 -4.02 -6.10 -15.91
C GLY A 52 -2.59 -5.95 -15.39
N ASP A 53 -1.95 -4.78 -15.56
CA ASP A 53 -0.62 -4.52 -15.02
C ASP A 53 -0.66 -4.56 -13.48
N GLU A 54 0.37 -5.19 -12.90
CA GLU A 54 0.56 -5.35 -11.47
C GLU A 54 1.88 -4.70 -11.05
N VAL A 55 1.82 -3.86 -10.02
CA VAL A 55 3.01 -3.19 -9.45
C VAL A 55 3.07 -3.46 -7.96
N LYS A 56 4.24 -3.87 -7.48
CA LYS A 56 4.54 -4.06 -6.05
C LYS A 56 5.21 -2.80 -5.53
N ILE A 57 4.58 -2.14 -4.57
CA ILE A 57 5.05 -0.87 -3.99
C ILE A 57 5.08 -1.00 -2.47
N GLU A 58 6.01 -0.29 -1.83
CA GLU A 58 6.07 -0.17 -0.39
C GLU A 58 4.84 0.57 0.17
N ASP A 59 4.31 0.07 1.27
CA ASP A 59 3.12 0.61 1.92
C ASP A 59 3.44 1.87 2.72
N THR A 60 3.61 2.98 2.01
CA THR A 60 3.77 4.31 2.61
C THR A 60 2.43 5.04 2.71
N ALA A 61 2.30 5.94 3.69
CA ALA A 61 1.08 6.75 3.86
C ALA A 61 0.74 7.56 2.59
N SER A 62 1.76 8.03 1.88
CA SER A 62 1.62 8.72 0.59
C SER A 62 1.00 7.82 -0.48
N VAL A 63 1.48 6.58 -0.59
CA VAL A 63 0.95 5.59 -1.55
C VAL A 63 -0.49 5.23 -1.21
N ARG A 64 -0.82 5.01 0.07
CA ARG A 64 -2.22 4.80 0.50
C ARG A 64 -3.13 5.96 0.13
N GLY A 65 -2.67 7.21 0.32
CA GLY A 65 -3.43 8.40 -0.07
C GLY A 65 -3.61 8.53 -1.60
N MET A 66 -2.71 7.96 -2.40
CA MET A 66 -2.91 7.86 -3.86
C MET A 66 -3.90 6.76 -4.22
N ILE A 67 -3.78 5.59 -3.59
CA ILE A 67 -4.66 4.42 -3.79
C ILE A 67 -6.11 4.78 -3.48
N ASP A 68 -6.38 5.43 -2.35
CA ASP A 68 -7.73 5.82 -1.93
C ASP A 68 -8.45 6.67 -2.99
N LYS A 69 -7.72 7.59 -3.64
CA LYS A 69 -8.26 8.44 -4.71
C LYS A 69 -8.64 7.67 -5.97
N ILE A 70 -8.06 6.50 -6.21
CA ILE A 70 -8.25 5.71 -7.43
C ILE A 70 -8.81 4.32 -7.16
N ASP A 71 -9.28 4.04 -5.94
CA ASP A 71 -9.76 2.74 -5.44
C ASP A 71 -10.66 2.02 -6.47
N TYR A 72 -11.60 2.73 -7.06
CA TYR A 72 -12.56 2.20 -8.03
C TYR A 72 -11.94 1.69 -9.36
N LEU A 73 -10.67 1.99 -9.65
CA LEU A 73 -9.93 1.55 -10.84
C LEU A 73 -9.01 0.35 -10.58
N ILE A 74 -8.63 0.14 -9.32
CA ILE A 74 -7.55 -0.78 -8.95
C ILE A 74 -8.04 -1.90 -8.05
N LYS A 75 -7.32 -3.03 -8.07
CA LYS A 75 -7.42 -4.09 -7.07
C LYS A 75 -6.19 -4.01 -6.20
N VAL A 76 -6.39 -3.91 -4.89
CA VAL A 76 -5.29 -4.03 -3.93
C VAL A 76 -5.23 -5.49 -3.47
N GLY A 77 -4.14 -6.17 -3.81
CA GLY A 77 -3.77 -7.45 -3.24
C GLY A 77 -2.91 -7.22 -1.99
N GLY A 78 -3.43 -7.60 -0.83
CA GLY A 78 -2.68 -7.54 0.42
C GLY A 78 -1.49 -8.50 0.37
N GLY A 79 -0.27 -7.95 0.35
CA GLY A 79 0.95 -8.71 0.59
C GLY A 79 1.13 -8.88 2.10
N ASN A 80 1.21 -10.12 2.56
CA ASN A 80 1.63 -10.49 3.91
C ASN A 80 3.11 -10.82 3.90
#